data_AF-A0A2S9FWP7-F1
#
_entry.id   AF-A0A2S9FWP7-F1
#
_cell.length_a   1.000
_cell.length_b   1.000
_cell.length_c   1.000
_cell.angle_alpha   90.00
_cell.angle_beta   90.00
_cell.angle_gamma   90.00
#
_symmetry.space_group_name_H-M   'P 1'
#
loop_
_entity.id
_entity.type
_entity.pdbx_description
1 polymer ?
#
loop_
_entity_poly.entity_id
_entity_poly.type
_entity_poly.pdbx_seq_one_letter_code
_entity_poly.pdbx_strand_id
1 'polypeptide(L)'
;AEHCPDAGAAKKMRNDRGALDKWLGNRNGLDLVGEFPVRAEPELWQEVLVRLTPRQYSISSSPLVSPREVQLTVSVVRYRGADGS
;
A
#
# COMPACT_ATOMS: atom_id res chain seq x y z
N ALA A 1 -8.81 2.30 14.90
CA ALA A 1 -9.28 3.25 15.93
C ALA A 1 -9.01 2.71 17.33
N GLU A 2 -9.36 1.45 17.62
CA GLU A 2 -9.18 0.84 18.95
C GLU A 2 -7.71 0.69 19.37
N HIS A 3 -6.81 0.54 18.39
CA HIS A 3 -5.37 0.46 18.60
C HIS A 3 -4.62 1.80 18.45
N CYS A 4 -5.35 2.93 18.38
CA CYS A 4 -4.76 4.27 18.25
C CYS A 4 -4.96 5.06 19.56
N PRO A 5 -3.92 5.72 20.10
CA PRO A 5 -4.07 6.58 21.28
C PRO A 5 -4.92 7.83 21.01
N ASP A 6 -4.90 8.36 19.78
CA ASP A 6 -5.88 9.37 19.31
C ASP A 6 -7.06 8.69 18.60
N ALA A 7 -7.84 7.95 19.37
CA ALA A 7 -9.02 7.24 18.86
C ALA A 7 -10.12 8.21 18.37
N GLY A 8 -10.13 9.47 18.83
CA GLY A 8 -11.14 10.46 18.51
C GLY A 8 -11.07 10.91 17.04
N ALA A 9 -9.90 11.33 16.59
CA ALA A 9 -9.68 11.73 15.20
C ALA A 9 -9.85 10.55 14.23
N ALA A 10 -9.28 9.38 14.58
CA ALA A 10 -9.44 8.16 13.79
C ALA A 10 -10.90 7.69 13.67
N LYS A 11 -11.69 7.81 14.76
CA LYS A 11 -13.12 7.44 14.75
C LYS A 11 -13.97 8.41 13.94
N LYS A 12 -13.65 9.71 13.97
CA LYS A 12 -14.32 10.71 13.13
C LYS A 12 -14.09 10.41 11.64
N MET A 13 -12.84 10.15 11.24
CA MET A 13 -12.52 9.85 9.84
C MET A 13 -13.16 8.55 9.36
N ARG A 14 -13.25 7.53 10.23
CA ARG A 14 -13.96 6.28 9.92
C ARG A 14 -15.46 6.48 9.64
N ASN A 15 -16.09 7.44 10.32
CA ASN A 15 -17.54 7.65 10.24
C ASN A 15 -17.95 8.67 9.17
N ASP A 16 -17.00 9.43 8.62
CA ASP A 16 -17.23 10.43 7.56
C ASP A 16 -16.55 9.99 6.26
N ARG A 17 -17.34 9.33 5.40
CA ARG A 17 -16.84 8.81 4.12
C ARG A 17 -16.36 9.91 3.17
N GLY A 18 -16.99 11.09 3.19
CA GLY A 18 -16.58 12.22 2.35
C GLY A 18 -15.23 12.79 2.78
N ALA A 19 -15.01 12.92 4.10
CA ALA A 19 -13.71 13.32 4.63
C ALA A 19 -12.62 12.27 4.35
N LEU A 20 -12.96 10.98 4.46
CA LEU A 20 -12.05 9.89 4.16
C LEU A 20 -11.63 9.86 2.67
N ASP A 21 -12.60 9.96 1.75
CA ASP A 21 -12.31 9.96 0.31
C ASP A 21 -11.41 11.14 -0.09
N LYS A 22 -11.64 12.32 0.50
CA LYS A 22 -10.78 13.49 0.31
C LYS A 22 -9.36 13.25 0.85
N TRP A 23 -9.23 12.57 1.99
CA TRP A 23 -7.93 12.28 2.58
C TRP A 23 -7.14 11.24 1.77
N LEU A 24 -7.80 10.22 1.20
CA LEU A 24 -7.17 9.14 0.44
C LEU A 24 -6.52 9.54 -0.90
N GLY A 25 -6.77 10.76 -1.41
CA GLY A 25 -6.42 11.15 -2.78
C GLY A 25 -4.96 10.92 -3.23
N ASN A 26 -3.97 11.10 -2.35
CA ASN A 26 -2.56 10.75 -2.60
C ASN A 26 -1.93 10.03 -1.40
N ARG A 27 -2.75 9.31 -0.63
CA ARG A 27 -2.36 8.67 0.62
C ARG A 27 -2.69 7.19 0.58
N ASN A 28 -1.84 6.39 1.20
CA ASN A 28 -2.00 4.96 1.33
C ASN A 28 -2.07 4.54 2.81
N GLY A 29 -2.16 3.23 3.06
CA GLY A 29 -2.27 2.70 4.42
C GLY A 29 -1.06 3.02 5.32
N LEU A 30 0.13 3.22 4.76
CA LEU A 30 1.31 3.62 5.54
C LEU A 30 1.21 5.07 6.02
N ASP A 31 0.67 5.97 5.19
CA ASP A 31 0.40 7.35 5.60
C ASP A 31 -0.61 7.39 6.77
N LEU A 32 -1.55 6.44 6.80
CA LEU A 32 -2.52 6.31 7.89
C LEU A 32 -1.84 5.91 9.20
N VAL A 33 -0.93 4.93 9.16
CA VAL A 33 -0.20 4.48 10.35
C VAL A 33 0.80 5.54 10.83
N GLY A 34 1.37 6.33 9.90
CA GLY A 34 2.23 7.45 10.24
C GLY A 34 1.48 8.61 10.92
N GLU A 35 0.29 8.95 10.43
CA GLU A 35 -0.53 10.04 10.99
C GLU A 35 -1.26 9.64 12.28
N PHE A 36 -1.69 8.38 12.37
CA PHE A 36 -2.39 7.83 13.54
C PHE A 36 -1.56 6.68 14.12
N PRO A 37 -0.72 6.92 15.15
CA PRO A 37 0.21 5.92 15.65
C PRO A 37 -0.52 4.68 16.17
N VAL A 38 -0.53 3.60 15.39
CA VAL A 38 -1.21 2.35 15.73
C VAL A 38 -0.29 1.45 16.55
N ARG A 39 -0.78 0.94 17.69
CA ARG A 39 -0.14 -0.11 18.50
C ARG A 39 -0.98 -1.39 18.43
N ALA A 40 -0.56 -2.32 17.57
CA ALA A 40 -1.22 -3.60 17.39
C ALA A 40 -0.18 -4.72 17.32
N GLU A 41 -0.53 -5.88 17.87
CA GLU A 41 0.27 -7.10 17.81
C GLU A 41 0.40 -7.61 16.35
N PRO A 42 1.47 -8.32 16.00
CA PRO A 42 1.70 -8.84 14.64
C PRO A 42 0.54 -9.64 14.05
N GLU A 43 -0.19 -10.39 14.88
CA GLU A 43 -1.32 -11.23 14.46
C GLU A 43 -2.47 -10.37 13.92
N LEU A 44 -2.75 -9.24 14.56
CA LEU A 44 -3.79 -8.31 14.12
C LEU A 44 -3.44 -7.69 12.76
N TRP A 45 -2.15 -7.48 12.48
CA TRP A 45 -1.71 -7.01 11.17
C TRP A 45 -1.95 -8.04 10.07
N GLN A 46 -1.79 -9.33 10.37
CA GLN A 46 -2.04 -10.41 9.40
C GLN A 46 -3.51 -10.51 9.00
N GLU A 47 -4.43 -10.12 9.89
CA GLU A 47 -5.87 -10.13 9.64
C GLU A 47 -6.31 -8.99 8.71
N VAL A 48 -5.62 -7.83 8.75
CA VAL A 48 -6.04 -6.62 8.04
C VAL A 48 -5.24 -6.32 6.77
N LEU A 49 -4.01 -6.84 6.66
CA LEU A 49 -3.17 -6.60 5.48
C LEU A 49 -3.65 -7.45 4.30
N VAL A 50 -3.79 -6.81 3.14
CA VAL A 50 -4.09 -7.52 1.90
C VAL A 50 -2.89 -8.38 1.49
N ARG A 51 -3.17 -9.55 0.91
CA ARG A 51 -2.10 -10.43 0.39
C ARG A 51 -1.33 -9.72 -0.73
N LEU A 52 -0.01 -9.88 -0.71
CA LEU A 52 0.83 -9.40 -1.79
C LEU A 52 0.55 -10.20 -3.07
N THR A 53 0.01 -9.53 -4.08
CA THR A 53 -0.30 -10.14 -5.37
C THR A 53 0.90 -10.09 -6.32
N PRO A 54 1.18 -11.17 -7.08
CA PRO A 54 2.24 -11.14 -8.09
C PRO A 54 1.90 -10.16 -9.22
N ARG A 55 2.91 -9.49 -9.78
CA ARG A 55 2.77 -8.65 -10.99
C ARG A 55 3.15 -9.46 -12.21
N GLN A 56 2.36 -9.34 -13.27
CA GLN A 56 2.61 -10.00 -14.55
C GLN A 56 3.35 -9.06 -15.48
N TYR A 57 4.33 -9.61 -16.20
CA TYR A 57 5.12 -8.88 -17.18
C TYR A 57 5.26 -9.72 -18.45
N SER A 58 5.30 -9.05 -19.60
CA SER A 58 5.59 -9.70 -20.88
C SER A 58 7.06 -10.13 -20.93
N ILE A 59 7.30 -11.36 -21.36
CA ILE A 59 8.65 -11.87 -21.62
C ILE A 59 9.21 -11.19 -22.88
N SER A 60 10.39 -10.59 -22.77
CA SER A 60 11.08 -9.90 -23.87
C SER A 60 12.23 -10.71 -24.47
N SER A 61 12.42 -11.98 -24.08
CA SER A 61 13.37 -12.92 -24.67
C SER A 61 12.69 -13.98 -25.55
N SER A 62 13.47 -14.60 -26.44
CA SER A 62 13.03 -15.77 -27.23
C SER A 62 13.61 -17.06 -26.63
N PRO A 63 12.78 -18.09 -26.36
CA PRO A 63 13.25 -19.36 -25.81
C PRO A 63 14.11 -20.15 -26.81
N LEU A 64 14.02 -19.85 -28.11
CA LEU A 64 14.87 -20.46 -29.14
C LEU A 64 16.31 -19.94 -29.11
N VAL A 65 16.50 -18.71 -28.60
CA VAL A 65 17.81 -18.05 -28.52
C VAL A 65 18.42 -18.23 -27.13
N SER A 66 17.62 -18.02 -26.07
CA SER A 66 18.05 -18.11 -24.67
C SER A 66 17.15 -19.06 -23.88
N PRO A 67 17.32 -20.38 -24.00
CA PRO A 67 16.38 -21.36 -23.42
C PRO A 67 16.39 -21.45 -21.89
N ARG A 68 17.37 -20.83 -21.20
CA ARG A 68 17.53 -20.87 -19.73
C ARG A 68 17.40 -19.51 -19.06
N GLU A 69 16.91 -18.50 -19.77
CA GLU A 69 16.81 -17.12 -19.27
C GLU A 69 15.49 -16.47 -19.68
N VAL A 70 14.87 -15.76 -18.74
CA VAL A 70 13.70 -14.92 -18.97
C VAL A 70 14.11 -13.47 -18.79
N GLN A 71 13.91 -12.67 -19.84
CA GLN A 71 14.17 -11.23 -19.81
C GLN A 71 12.85 -10.47 -19.69
N LEU A 72 12.87 -9.38 -18.92
CA LEU A 72 11.74 -8.47 -18.73
C LEU A 72 12.19 -7.04 -19.01
N THR A 73 11.39 -6.29 -19.76
CA THR A 73 11.56 -4.85 -19.91
C THR A 73 10.50 -4.16 -19.06
N VAL A 74 10.91 -3.61 -17.92
CA VAL A 74 9.98 -3.02 -16.93
C VAL A 74 10.20 -1.52 -16.80
N SER A 75 9.12 -0.76 -16.78
CA SER A 75 9.16 0.66 -16.39
C SER A 75 9.14 0.78 -14.87
N VAL A 76 9.95 1.69 -14.33
CA VAL A 76 9.99 1.96 -12.89
C VAL A 76 8.85 2.92 -12.54
N VAL A 77 7.90 2.46 -11.74
CA VAL A 77 6.81 3.31 -11.23
C VAL A 77 7.34 4.13 -10.06
N ARG A 78 7.35 5.46 -10.21
CA ARG A 78 7.66 6.42 -9.14
C ARG A 78 6.62 7.52 -9.12
N TYR A 79 6.21 7.92 -7.93
CA TYR A 79 5.34 9.05 -7.67
C TYR A 79 5.72 9.64 -6.31
N ARG A 80 5.31 10.88 -6.04
CA ARG A 80 5.55 11.52 -4.75
C ARG A 80 4.48 11.12 -3.73
N GLY A 81 4.90 10.76 -2.53
CA GLY A 81 4.03 10.56 -1.37
C GLY A 81 3.39 11.86 -0.89
N ALA A 82 2.47 11.75 0.06
CA ALA A 82 1.75 12.92 0.61
C ALA A 82 2.66 13.87 1.41
N ASP A 83 3.78 13.38 1.92
CA ASP A 83 4.82 14.14 2.62
C ASP A 83 5.93 14.66 1.66
N GLY A 84 5.85 14.33 0.37
CA GLY A 84 6.83 14.73 -0.65
C GLY A 84 7.97 13.73 -0.87
N SER A 85 7.95 12.57 -0.21
CA SER A 85 8.88 11.44 -0.43
C SER A 85 8.70 10.76 -1.79
#